data_AF-A0A7Y4X017-F1
#
_entry.id   AF-A0A7Y4X017-F1
#
_cell.length_a   1.000
_cell.length_b   1.000
_cell.length_c   1.000
_cell.angle_alpha   90.00
_cell.angle_beta   90.00
_cell.angle_gamma   90.00
#
_symmetry.space_group_name_H-M   'P 1'
#
loop_
_entity.id
_entity.type
_entity.pdbx_description
1 polymer ?
#
loop_
_entity_poly.entity_id
_entity_poly.type
_entity_poly.pdbx_seq_one_letter_code
_entity_poly.pdbx_strand_id
1 'polypeptide(L)'
;MTTAKPLLKKKIAKEVLIFFGGLVIVGLTWCFLLLRNNFYKTKKSNLKTEIQSLAQQLDSLPKDYLKELYDKTSKQFIVKYQVGQDIYLIPKGQEQEFLIDPLGIKKKAILLPVSPKGYSYTHLDIFKKYGGYELYPKQKPPLPGIVQDSTAVFDFVEQNKFREFLSSADYRDKFYETFSKEKFIIDSYNDDGLPIGTVVDLGSHSEFDTTIQFALKNHASIAATKEDISRKIEETNLSYKNAVTSIWSNSKTNNILLTAVLILAIILYPVRLSFFLIKWSFKTLK
;
A
#
# COMPACT_ATOMS: atom_id res chain seq x y z
N MET A 1 -0.54 29.49 86.99
CA MET A 1 -0.23 29.68 85.55
C MET A 1 -0.07 28.32 84.89
N THR A 2 -1.09 27.87 84.17
CA THR A 2 -1.22 26.52 83.63
C THR A 2 -0.47 26.38 82.29
N THR A 3 0.63 25.62 82.30
CA THR A 3 1.49 25.30 81.15
C THR A 3 0.89 24.21 80.23
N ALA A 4 -0.41 24.26 79.96
CA ALA A 4 -1.12 23.25 79.14
C ALA A 4 -1.03 23.46 77.61
N LYS A 5 -0.36 24.52 77.13
CA LYS A 5 -0.37 24.94 75.71
C LYS A 5 0.60 24.24 74.72
N PRO A 6 1.73 23.59 75.08
CA PRO A 6 2.69 23.12 74.06
C PRO A 6 2.24 21.86 73.31
N LEU A 7 1.47 20.97 73.96
CA LEU A 7 1.03 19.70 73.36
C LEU A 7 -0.05 19.87 72.28
N LEU A 8 -0.95 20.85 72.43
CA LEU A 8 -2.00 21.12 71.45
C LEU A 8 -1.39 21.67 70.14
N LYS A 9 -0.45 22.61 70.26
CA LYS A 9 0.26 23.21 69.11
C LYS A 9 1.00 22.15 68.29
N LYS A 10 1.71 21.23 68.96
CA LYS A 10 2.44 20.13 68.29
C LYS A 10 1.51 19.17 67.55
N LYS A 11 0.31 18.91 68.10
CA LYS A 11 -0.70 18.06 67.45
C LYS A 11 -1.26 18.72 66.19
N ILE A 12 -1.64 20.00 66.28
CA ILE A 12 -2.15 20.77 65.14
C ILE A 12 -1.09 20.84 64.03
N ALA A 13 0.17 21.14 64.38
CA ALA A 13 1.27 21.19 63.41
C ALA A 13 1.46 19.88 62.64
N LYS A 14 1.32 18.72 63.31
CA LYS A 14 1.45 17.40 62.66
C LYS A 14 0.30 17.15 61.68
N GLU A 15 -0.93 17.48 62.04
CA GLU A 15 -2.11 17.33 61.16
C GLU A 15 -1.99 18.24 59.93
N VAL A 16 -1.56 19.49 60.13
CA VAL A 16 -1.29 20.44 59.04
C VAL A 16 -0.22 19.90 58.10
N LEU A 17 0.86 19.33 58.64
CA LEU A 17 1.94 18.75 57.82
C LEU A 17 1.48 17.54 56.99
N ILE A 18 0.64 16.67 57.56
CA ILE A 18 0.05 15.53 56.84
C ILE A 18 -0.87 16.01 55.72
N PHE A 19 -1.69 17.03 55.98
CA PHE A 19 -2.58 17.62 54.98
C PHE A 19 -1.79 18.21 53.80
N PHE A 20 -0.74 19.01 54.08
CA PHE A 20 0.12 19.55 53.03
C PHE A 20 0.88 18.46 52.28
N GLY A 21 1.35 17.41 52.97
CA GLY A 21 1.96 16.24 52.33
C GLY A 21 1.02 15.55 51.34
N GLY A 22 -0.25 15.37 51.72
CA GLY A 22 -1.29 14.84 50.83
C GLY A 22 -1.53 15.72 49.60
N LEU A 23 -1.64 17.05 49.79
CA LEU A 23 -1.77 18.00 48.69
C LEU A 23 -0.59 17.93 47.71
N VAL A 24 0.64 17.81 48.23
CA VAL A 24 1.84 17.66 47.39
C VAL A 24 1.77 16.38 46.56
N ILE A 25 1.36 15.25 47.14
CA ILE A 25 1.23 13.98 46.39
C ILE A 25 0.17 14.08 45.30
N VAL A 26 -0.98 14.72 45.57
CA VAL A 26 -2.03 14.94 44.57
C VAL A 26 -1.51 15.86 43.45
N GLY A 27 -0.82 16.94 43.80
CA GLY A 27 -0.19 17.86 42.85
C GLY A 27 0.86 17.17 41.97
N LEU A 28 1.72 16.32 42.55
CA LEU A 28 2.70 15.52 41.81
C LEU A 28 2.02 14.51 40.88
N THR A 29 0.97 13.84 41.34
CA THR A 29 0.18 12.91 40.53
C THR A 29 -0.46 13.61 39.35
N TRP A 30 -1.06 14.78 39.57
CA TRP A 30 -1.60 15.63 38.50
C TRP A 30 -0.50 15.98 37.50
N CYS A 31 0.63 16.52 37.97
CA CYS A 31 1.75 16.93 37.13
C CYS A 31 2.26 15.77 36.27
N PHE A 32 2.43 14.58 36.87
CA PHE A 32 2.81 13.37 36.15
C PHE A 32 1.81 13.01 35.04
N LEU A 33 0.50 13.07 35.31
CA LEU A 33 -0.54 12.79 34.32
C LEU A 33 -0.53 13.80 33.16
N LEU A 34 -0.31 15.09 33.45
CA LEU A 34 -0.16 16.11 32.42
C LEU A 34 1.08 15.88 31.55
N LEU A 35 2.24 15.63 32.18
CA LEU A 35 3.48 15.34 31.47
C LEU A 35 3.35 14.10 30.58
N ARG A 36 2.75 13.03 31.11
CA ARG A 36 2.43 11.81 30.34
C ARG A 36 1.56 12.13 29.12
N ASN A 37 0.48 12.88 29.31
CA ASN A 37 -0.44 13.20 28.21
C ASN A 37 0.24 14.10 27.16
N ASN A 38 1.06 15.06 27.61
CA ASN A 38 1.83 15.92 26.73
C ASN A 38 2.86 15.11 25.92
N PHE A 39 3.58 14.19 26.56
CA PHE A 39 4.51 13.28 25.88
C PHE A 39 3.83 12.51 24.74
N TYR A 40 2.65 11.92 24.98
CA TYR A 40 1.93 11.19 23.93
C TYR A 40 1.36 12.11 22.84
N LYS A 41 0.98 13.35 23.17
CA LYS A 41 0.59 14.35 22.15
C LYS A 41 1.76 14.71 21.24
N THR A 42 2.95 14.97 21.81
CA THR A 42 4.17 15.23 21.03
C THR A 42 4.54 14.02 20.19
N LYS A 43 4.52 12.82 20.79
CA LYS A 43 4.79 11.56 20.06
C LYS A 43 3.83 11.35 18.90
N LYS A 44 2.52 11.59 19.08
CA LYS A 44 1.51 11.55 18.01
C LYS A 44 1.86 12.51 16.87
N SER A 45 2.24 13.74 17.20
CA SER A 45 2.62 14.75 16.20
C SER A 45 3.84 14.31 15.40
N ASN A 46 4.90 13.86 16.08
CA ASN A 46 6.14 13.43 15.42
C ASN A 46 5.91 12.23 14.50
N LEU A 47 5.16 11.22 14.96
CA LEU A 47 4.81 10.05 14.14
C LEU A 47 3.97 10.43 12.92
N LYS A 48 3.06 11.40 13.05
CA LYS A 48 2.28 11.91 11.92
C LYS A 48 3.19 12.56 10.87
N THR A 49 4.13 13.40 11.30
CA THR A 49 5.11 14.04 10.40
C THR A 49 6.01 13.00 9.74
N GLU A 50 6.43 11.98 10.49
CA GLU A 50 7.24 10.87 9.96
C GLU A 50 6.49 10.06 8.90
N ILE A 51 5.21 9.73 9.13
CA ILE A 51 4.35 9.07 8.12
C ILE A 51 4.24 9.94 6.87
N GLN A 52 4.05 11.25 7.02
CA GLN A 52 3.98 12.18 5.90
C GLN A 52 5.29 12.25 5.11
N SER A 53 6.43 12.29 5.82
CA SER A 53 7.77 12.26 5.20
C SER A 53 8.02 10.96 4.45
N LEU A 54 7.69 9.80 5.04
CA LEU A 54 7.81 8.50 4.40
C LEU A 54 6.89 8.37 3.20
N ALA A 55 5.66 8.87 3.27
CA ALA A 55 4.73 8.91 2.15
C ALA A 55 5.27 9.79 1.01
N GLN A 56 5.84 10.96 1.32
CA GLN A 56 6.50 11.81 0.32
C GLN A 56 7.71 11.11 -0.32
N GLN A 57 8.51 10.39 0.47
CA GLN A 57 9.62 9.59 -0.06
C GLN A 57 9.10 8.50 -1.00
N LEU A 58 8.03 7.80 -0.61
CA LEU A 58 7.37 6.79 -1.43
C LEU A 58 6.85 7.38 -2.75
N ASP A 59 6.23 8.56 -2.70
CA ASP A 59 5.71 9.27 -3.87
C ASP A 59 6.82 9.82 -4.77
N SER A 60 7.99 10.13 -4.19
CA SER A 60 9.18 10.58 -4.93
C SER A 60 9.94 9.46 -5.62
N LEU A 61 9.67 8.19 -5.28
CA LEU A 61 10.31 7.08 -5.96
C LEU A 61 9.92 7.05 -7.44
N PRO A 62 10.86 6.72 -8.33
CA PRO A 62 10.56 6.59 -9.75
C PRO A 62 9.44 5.57 -9.95
N LYS A 63 8.47 5.92 -10.81
CA LYS A 63 7.38 5.03 -11.17
C LYS A 63 7.95 3.73 -11.75
N ASP A 64 7.24 2.62 -11.51
CA ASP A 64 7.57 1.34 -12.16
C ASP A 64 7.16 1.41 -13.63
N TYR A 65 8.03 2.02 -14.44
CA TYR A 65 7.81 2.24 -15.86
C TYR A 65 7.52 0.93 -16.61
N LEU A 66 8.18 -0.17 -16.24
CA LEU A 66 7.97 -1.47 -16.87
C LEU A 66 6.57 -2.01 -16.58
N LYS A 67 6.06 -1.79 -15.37
CA LYS A 67 4.68 -2.12 -15.02
C LYS A 67 3.70 -1.27 -15.80
N GLU A 68 3.88 0.04 -15.82
CA GLU A 68 2.99 0.94 -16.54
C GLU A 68 2.95 0.61 -18.05
N LEU A 69 4.13 0.34 -18.64
CA LEU A 69 4.24 -0.07 -20.04
C LEU A 69 3.52 -1.40 -20.31
N TYR A 70 3.68 -2.37 -19.42
CA TYR A 70 3.00 -3.66 -19.51
C TYR A 70 1.49 -3.51 -19.36
N ASP A 71 1.01 -2.74 -18.38
CA ASP A 71 -0.43 -2.53 -18.14
C ASP A 71 -1.10 -1.84 -19.34
N LYS A 72 -0.38 -0.93 -20.04
CA LYS A 72 -0.87 -0.25 -21.24
C LYS A 72 -0.90 -1.16 -22.48
N THR A 73 0.07 -2.07 -22.63
CA THR A 73 0.24 -2.84 -23.88
C THR A 73 -0.23 -4.29 -23.80
N SER A 74 -0.28 -4.89 -22.62
CA SER A 74 -0.58 -6.33 -22.44
C SER A 74 -1.94 -6.77 -22.98
N LYS A 75 -2.93 -5.89 -23.02
CA LYS A 75 -4.25 -6.17 -23.61
C LYS A 75 -4.17 -6.41 -25.12
N GLN A 76 -3.17 -5.84 -25.80
CA GLN A 76 -2.94 -6.01 -27.23
C GLN A 76 -2.04 -7.22 -27.54
N PHE A 77 -1.45 -7.85 -26.52
CA PHE A 77 -0.68 -9.08 -26.74
C PHE A 77 -1.60 -10.22 -27.15
N ILE A 78 -1.07 -11.13 -27.96
CA ILE A 78 -1.82 -12.19 -28.61
C ILE A 78 -1.77 -13.47 -27.80
N VAL A 79 -2.94 -14.06 -27.58
CA VAL A 79 -3.11 -15.41 -27.07
C VAL A 79 -3.41 -16.35 -28.24
N LYS A 80 -2.72 -17.49 -28.28
CA LYS A 80 -2.85 -18.47 -29.35
C LYS A 80 -3.74 -19.62 -28.89
N TYR A 81 -4.86 -19.84 -29.56
CA TYR A 81 -5.77 -20.95 -29.26
C TYR A 81 -5.90 -21.89 -30.45
N GLN A 82 -6.07 -23.17 -30.17
CA GLN A 82 -6.52 -24.16 -31.15
C GLN A 82 -7.96 -24.55 -30.84
N VAL A 83 -8.86 -24.41 -31.81
CA VAL A 83 -10.27 -24.83 -31.71
C VAL A 83 -10.54 -25.79 -32.87
N GLY A 84 -10.69 -27.07 -32.57
CA GLY A 84 -10.76 -28.10 -33.61
C GLY A 84 -9.43 -28.21 -34.37
N GLN A 85 -9.46 -27.93 -35.68
CA GLN A 85 -8.28 -27.97 -36.56
C GLN A 85 -7.67 -26.58 -36.82
N ASP A 86 -8.33 -25.52 -36.36
CA ASP A 86 -7.96 -24.15 -36.69
C ASP A 86 -7.24 -23.48 -35.52
N ILE A 87 -6.31 -22.59 -35.86
CA ILE A 87 -5.54 -21.78 -34.90
C ILE A 87 -6.11 -20.36 -34.90
N TYR A 88 -6.23 -19.75 -33.73
CA TYR A 88 -6.74 -18.41 -33.54
C TYR A 88 -5.71 -17.58 -32.79
N LEU A 89 -5.51 -16.34 -33.26
CA LEU A 89 -4.64 -15.35 -32.65
C LEU A 89 -5.54 -14.24 -32.11
N ILE A 90 -5.72 -14.21 -30.80
CA ILE A 90 -6.72 -13.35 -30.16
C ILE A 90 -6.01 -12.35 -29.24
N PRO A 91 -6.26 -11.04 -29.36
CA PRO A 91 -5.78 -10.06 -28.39
C PRO A 91 -6.26 -10.42 -26.99
N LYS A 92 -5.39 -10.30 -25.99
CA LYS A 92 -5.70 -10.68 -24.61
C LYS A 92 -6.93 -9.97 -24.07
N GLY A 93 -7.16 -8.72 -24.46
CA GLY A 93 -8.34 -7.95 -24.08
C GLY A 93 -9.67 -8.57 -24.54
N GLN A 94 -9.67 -9.37 -25.61
CA GLN A 94 -10.85 -10.01 -26.22
C GLN A 94 -10.95 -11.50 -25.89
N GLU A 95 -10.04 -12.03 -25.07
CA GLU A 95 -9.96 -13.47 -24.78
C GLU A 95 -11.26 -14.02 -24.19
N GLN A 96 -11.91 -13.29 -23.28
CA GLN A 96 -13.14 -13.75 -22.62
C GLN A 96 -14.30 -13.90 -23.61
N GLU A 97 -14.48 -12.93 -24.50
CA GLU A 97 -15.49 -12.95 -25.57
C GLU A 97 -15.19 -14.06 -26.58
N PHE A 98 -13.92 -14.32 -26.87
CA PHE A 98 -13.55 -15.41 -27.76
C PHE A 98 -13.85 -16.79 -27.17
N LEU A 99 -13.60 -17.00 -25.87
CA LEU A 99 -13.74 -18.30 -25.22
C LEU A 99 -15.19 -18.69 -24.92
N ILE A 100 -16.12 -17.77 -25.04
CA ILE A 100 -17.55 -17.97 -24.81
C ILE A 100 -18.27 -17.81 -26.15
N ASP A 101 -19.18 -18.72 -26.48
CA ASP A 101 -20.00 -18.58 -27.68
C ASP A 101 -21.19 -17.61 -27.45
N PRO A 102 -21.95 -17.24 -28.50
CA PRO A 102 -23.11 -16.34 -28.35
C PRO A 102 -24.21 -16.86 -27.41
N LEU A 103 -24.18 -18.16 -27.06
CA LEU A 103 -25.14 -18.79 -26.15
C LEU A 103 -24.59 -18.91 -24.71
N GLY A 104 -23.41 -18.33 -24.43
CA GLY A 104 -22.78 -18.40 -23.12
C GLY A 104 -22.02 -19.70 -22.84
N ILE A 105 -21.83 -20.56 -23.84
CA ILE A 105 -21.18 -21.86 -23.69
C ILE A 105 -19.68 -21.72 -23.94
N LYS A 106 -18.88 -22.30 -23.04
CA LYS A 106 -17.42 -22.27 -23.16
C LYS A 106 -16.94 -23.11 -24.35
N LYS A 107 -16.19 -22.51 -25.27
CA LYS A 107 -15.57 -23.19 -26.41
C LYS A 107 -14.53 -24.19 -25.94
N LYS A 108 -14.42 -25.33 -26.65
CA LYS A 108 -13.31 -26.28 -26.47
C LYS A 108 -12.05 -25.75 -27.16
N ALA A 109 -11.38 -24.82 -26.50
CA ALA A 109 -10.14 -24.21 -26.97
C ALA A 109 -8.93 -24.76 -26.20
N ILE A 110 -7.85 -25.09 -26.90
CA ILE A 110 -6.57 -25.51 -26.33
C ILE A 110 -5.61 -24.31 -26.44
N LEU A 111 -5.07 -23.88 -25.31
CA LEU A 111 -4.06 -22.81 -25.28
C LEU A 111 -2.74 -23.34 -25.85
N LEU A 112 -2.21 -22.66 -26.85
CA LEU A 112 -0.94 -22.98 -27.49
C LEU A 112 0.22 -22.25 -26.78
N PRO A 113 1.45 -22.82 -26.82
CA PRO A 113 2.59 -22.22 -26.16
C PRO A 113 3.03 -20.89 -26.80
N VAL A 114 3.61 -20.05 -25.96
CA VAL A 114 4.23 -18.76 -26.32
C VAL A 114 5.51 -19.01 -27.14
N SER A 115 5.78 -18.15 -28.12
CA SER A 115 7.05 -18.11 -28.85
C SER A 115 8.24 -17.96 -27.88
N PRO A 116 9.35 -18.68 -28.10
CA PRO A 116 10.57 -18.51 -27.31
C PRO A 116 11.11 -17.07 -27.31
N LYS A 117 10.83 -16.31 -28.37
CA LYS A 117 11.22 -14.90 -28.51
C LYS A 117 10.20 -13.92 -27.93
N GLY A 118 9.03 -14.39 -27.51
CA GLY A 118 7.93 -13.53 -27.04
C GLY A 118 7.18 -12.77 -28.13
N TYR A 119 7.58 -12.91 -29.39
CA TYR A 119 6.87 -12.35 -30.54
C TYR A 119 6.92 -13.30 -31.74
N SER A 120 6.04 -13.06 -32.71
CA SER A 120 6.01 -13.72 -34.01
C SER A 120 5.65 -12.72 -35.11
N TYR A 121 5.92 -13.05 -36.37
CA TYR A 121 5.56 -12.20 -37.50
C TYR A 121 4.24 -12.67 -38.09
N THR A 122 3.35 -11.73 -38.40
CA THR A 122 2.09 -11.99 -39.09
C THR A 122 1.84 -10.96 -40.20
N HIS A 123 1.00 -11.32 -41.16
CA HIS A 123 0.57 -10.40 -42.21
C HIS A 123 -0.60 -9.56 -41.69
N LEU A 124 -0.45 -8.22 -41.71
CA LEU A 124 -1.41 -7.27 -41.14
C LEU A 124 -2.80 -7.37 -41.79
N ASP A 125 -2.85 -7.70 -43.09
CA ASP A 125 -4.09 -7.87 -43.85
C ASP A 125 -4.96 -9.03 -43.35
N ILE A 126 -4.35 -10.03 -42.71
CA ILE A 126 -5.06 -11.16 -42.10
C ILE A 126 -5.72 -10.71 -40.79
N PHE A 127 -5.12 -9.78 -40.05
CA PHE A 127 -5.70 -9.25 -38.81
C PHE A 127 -6.84 -8.25 -39.06
N LYS A 128 -6.66 -7.31 -39.99
CA LYS A 128 -7.64 -6.25 -40.28
C LYS A 128 -8.92 -6.76 -40.96
N LYS A 129 -8.81 -7.77 -41.82
CA LYS A 129 -9.96 -8.28 -42.58
C LYS A 129 -10.89 -9.16 -41.74
N TYR A 130 -10.39 -9.71 -40.65
CA TYR A 130 -11.06 -10.80 -39.95
C TYR A 130 -11.33 -10.56 -38.46
N GLY A 131 -10.96 -9.40 -37.88
CA GLY A 131 -11.41 -8.96 -36.55
C GLY A 131 -11.66 -10.10 -35.57
N GLY A 132 -10.65 -10.94 -35.28
CA GLY A 132 -10.76 -12.05 -34.33
C GLY A 132 -11.25 -13.42 -34.84
N TYR A 133 -11.42 -13.69 -36.15
CA TYR A 133 -11.96 -14.98 -36.62
C TYR A 133 -11.24 -15.60 -37.83
N GLU A 134 -10.81 -16.86 -37.67
CA GLU A 134 -10.28 -17.81 -38.66
C GLU A 134 -8.87 -17.50 -39.25
N LEU A 135 -7.82 -18.14 -38.70
CA LEU A 135 -6.69 -18.52 -39.56
C LEU A 135 -7.07 -19.79 -40.31
N TYR A 136 -7.50 -19.59 -41.56
CA TYR A 136 -7.55 -20.55 -42.67
C TYR A 136 -7.54 -22.06 -42.36
N PRO A 137 -8.59 -22.80 -42.76
CA PRO A 137 -8.42 -24.18 -43.20
C PRO A 137 -8.24 -24.21 -44.73
N LYS A 138 -7.06 -24.69 -45.15
CA LYS A 138 -6.72 -25.33 -46.44
C LYS A 138 -6.79 -24.51 -47.75
N GLN A 139 -5.57 -24.24 -48.26
CA GLN A 139 -5.13 -24.13 -49.66
C GLN A 139 -5.91 -23.22 -50.64
N LYS A 140 -5.28 -22.08 -51.00
CA LYS A 140 -5.29 -21.52 -52.36
C LYS A 140 -3.88 -21.01 -52.74
N PRO A 141 -3.52 -21.04 -54.04
CA PRO A 141 -2.13 -21.03 -54.54
C PRO A 141 -1.40 -19.71 -54.24
N PRO A 142 -0.05 -19.69 -54.31
CA PRO A 142 0.72 -18.50 -53.99
C PRO A 142 0.36 -17.37 -54.95
N LEU A 143 -0.08 -16.23 -54.41
CA LEU A 143 -0.11 -14.99 -55.17
C LEU A 143 1.34 -14.52 -55.34
N PRO A 144 1.87 -14.43 -56.58
CA PRO A 144 3.19 -13.85 -56.81
C PRO A 144 3.01 -12.33 -56.80
N GLY A 145 3.39 -11.71 -55.68
CA GLY A 145 3.36 -10.27 -55.52
C GLY A 145 3.86 -9.93 -54.13
N ILE A 146 5.15 -9.63 -54.04
CA ILE A 146 5.89 -8.99 -52.95
C ILE A 146 4.97 -8.50 -51.80
N VAL A 147 4.77 -9.29 -50.75
CA VAL A 147 4.09 -8.84 -49.52
C VAL A 147 5.16 -8.39 -48.55
N GLN A 148 5.49 -7.10 -48.62
CA GLN A 148 6.66 -6.49 -47.97
C GLN A 148 6.46 -6.11 -46.49
N ASP A 149 5.26 -6.32 -45.93
CA ASP A 149 4.92 -5.79 -44.59
C ASP A 149 4.48 -6.89 -43.61
N SER A 150 5.41 -7.73 -43.16
CA SER A 150 5.21 -8.55 -41.97
C SER A 150 5.37 -7.67 -40.73
N THR A 151 4.36 -7.64 -39.85
CA THR A 151 4.44 -6.88 -38.59
C THR A 151 4.61 -7.82 -37.41
N ALA A 152 5.42 -7.41 -36.44
CA ALA A 152 5.61 -8.17 -35.21
C ALA A 152 4.31 -8.14 -34.36
N VAL A 153 3.89 -9.30 -33.90
CA VAL A 153 2.83 -9.48 -32.90
C VAL A 153 3.44 -10.13 -31.66
N PHE A 154 3.13 -9.55 -30.51
CA PHE A 154 3.69 -9.97 -29.22
C PHE A 154 2.78 -11.00 -28.58
N ASP A 155 3.35 -12.12 -28.15
CA ASP A 155 2.60 -13.14 -27.45
C ASP A 155 2.30 -12.68 -26.02
N PHE A 156 1.11 -13.01 -25.52
CA PHE A 156 0.76 -12.72 -24.15
C PHE A 156 1.65 -13.51 -23.19
N VAL A 157 2.34 -12.79 -22.31
CA VAL A 157 3.16 -13.34 -21.25
C VAL A 157 2.95 -12.59 -19.97
N GLU A 158 3.18 -13.24 -18.84
CA GLU A 158 3.15 -12.57 -17.55
C GLU A 158 4.23 -11.47 -17.46
N GLN A 159 4.00 -10.49 -16.60
CA GLN A 159 4.84 -9.31 -16.43
C GLN A 159 6.33 -9.64 -16.20
N ASN A 160 6.63 -10.70 -15.43
CA ASN A 160 8.01 -11.12 -15.17
C ASN A 160 8.70 -11.59 -16.45
N LYS A 161 7.99 -12.34 -17.29
CA LYS A 161 8.52 -12.85 -18.56
C LYS A 161 8.63 -11.72 -19.60
N PHE A 162 7.70 -10.77 -19.58
CA PHE A 162 7.80 -9.55 -20.39
C PHE A 162 9.08 -8.76 -20.07
N ARG A 163 9.44 -8.63 -18.79
CA ARG A 163 10.70 -7.98 -18.37
C ARG A 163 11.93 -8.73 -18.83
N GLU A 164 11.90 -10.06 -18.76
CA GLU A 164 12.96 -10.91 -19.30
C GLU A 164 13.15 -10.65 -20.80
N PHE A 165 12.05 -10.62 -21.56
CA PHE A 165 12.10 -10.34 -23.00
C PHE A 165 12.60 -8.93 -23.32
N LEU A 166 12.16 -7.90 -22.57
CA LEU A 166 12.68 -6.54 -22.71
C LEU A 166 14.19 -6.42 -22.43
N SER A 167 14.82 -7.41 -21.78
CA SER A 167 16.27 -7.42 -21.63
C SER A 167 17.00 -7.65 -22.96
N SER A 168 16.34 -8.29 -23.93
CA SER A 168 16.84 -8.48 -25.30
C SER A 168 16.66 -7.21 -26.14
N ALA A 169 17.72 -6.76 -26.80
CA ALA A 169 17.67 -5.62 -27.73
C ALA A 169 16.70 -5.87 -28.90
N ASP A 170 16.77 -7.05 -29.51
CA ASP A 170 15.89 -7.45 -30.62
C ASP A 170 14.40 -7.35 -30.24
N TYR A 171 14.04 -7.77 -29.02
CA TYR A 171 12.67 -7.66 -28.54
C TYR A 171 12.25 -6.19 -28.34
N ARG A 172 13.13 -5.37 -27.74
CA ARG A 172 12.87 -3.94 -27.52
C ARG A 172 12.67 -3.18 -28.83
N ASP A 173 13.52 -3.43 -29.81
CA ASP A 173 13.45 -2.77 -31.11
C ASP A 173 12.12 -3.10 -31.80
N LYS A 174 11.75 -4.39 -31.84
CA LYS A 174 10.47 -4.83 -32.41
C LYS A 174 9.27 -4.28 -31.64
N PHE A 175 9.38 -4.20 -30.31
CA PHE A 175 8.34 -3.68 -29.46
C PHE A 175 8.13 -2.20 -29.72
N TYR A 176 9.21 -1.42 -29.75
CA TYR A 176 9.15 0.00 -30.09
C TYR A 176 8.58 0.20 -31.50
N GLU A 177 9.07 -0.50 -32.51
CA GLU A 177 8.56 -0.41 -33.89
C GLU A 177 7.05 -0.65 -34.00
N THR A 178 6.51 -1.52 -33.14
CA THR A 178 5.10 -1.93 -33.14
C THR A 178 4.23 -0.93 -32.38
N PHE A 179 4.64 -0.53 -31.17
CA PHE A 179 3.80 0.30 -30.28
C PHE A 179 4.07 1.81 -30.38
N SER A 180 5.18 2.25 -30.99
CA SER A 180 5.46 3.68 -31.24
C SER A 180 4.71 4.24 -32.44
N LYS A 181 4.28 3.37 -33.36
CA LYS A 181 3.53 3.78 -34.55
C LYS A 181 2.05 3.87 -34.20
N GLU A 182 1.44 5.01 -34.49
CA GLU A 182 -0.01 5.29 -34.36
C GLU A 182 -0.93 4.27 -35.07
N LYS A 183 -0.35 3.37 -35.89
CA LYS A 183 -1.04 2.39 -36.74
C LYS A 183 -1.35 1.04 -36.08
N PHE A 184 -0.91 0.76 -34.86
CA PHE A 184 -1.28 -0.48 -34.17
C PHE A 184 -2.63 -0.32 -33.44
N ILE A 185 -3.65 -0.03 -34.25
CA ILE A 185 -5.05 -0.13 -33.85
C ILE A 185 -5.46 -1.56 -34.14
N ILE A 186 -5.40 -2.42 -33.12
CA ILE A 186 -6.19 -3.64 -33.16
C ILE A 186 -7.62 -3.16 -32.90
N ASP A 187 -8.51 -3.36 -33.87
CA ASP A 187 -9.94 -2.98 -33.83
C ASP A 187 -10.63 -3.56 -32.59
N SER A 188 -10.44 -2.91 -31.46
CA SER A 188 -11.20 -3.10 -30.23
C SER A 188 -12.09 -1.90 -30.15
N TYR A 189 -13.38 -2.10 -30.39
CA TYR A 189 -14.34 -1.02 -30.29
C TYR A 189 -14.77 -0.90 -28.83
N ASN A 190 -14.86 0.31 -28.28
CA ASN A 190 -15.64 0.52 -27.05
C ASN A 190 -17.14 0.28 -27.34
N ASP A 191 -17.98 0.26 -26.31
CA ASP A 191 -19.45 0.07 -26.44
C ASP A 191 -20.11 1.08 -27.41
N ASP A 192 -19.42 2.17 -27.73
CA ASP A 192 -19.84 3.22 -28.66
C ASP A 192 -19.35 3.02 -30.11
N GLY A 193 -18.64 1.94 -30.43
CA GLY A 193 -18.18 1.67 -31.80
C GLY A 193 -16.96 2.48 -32.25
N LEU A 194 -16.15 3.03 -31.33
CA LEU A 194 -14.88 3.73 -31.64
C LEU A 194 -13.66 2.82 -31.40
N PRO A 195 -12.68 2.81 -32.33
CA PRO A 195 -11.47 2.00 -32.19
C PRO A 195 -10.61 2.49 -31.01
N ILE A 196 -10.35 1.59 -30.07
CA ILE A 196 -9.44 1.75 -28.94
C ILE A 196 -8.03 1.43 -29.44
N GLY A 197 -7.43 2.39 -30.14
CA GLY A 197 -5.98 2.39 -30.34
C GLY A 197 -5.31 2.88 -29.07
N THR A 198 -4.59 2.01 -28.34
CA THR A 198 -3.68 2.49 -27.29
C THR A 198 -2.40 2.96 -27.96
N VAL A 199 -2.35 4.22 -28.38
CA VAL A 199 -1.07 4.86 -28.72
C VAL A 199 -0.34 5.06 -27.42
N VAL A 200 0.76 4.33 -27.23
CA VAL A 200 1.65 4.56 -26.09
C VAL A 200 2.71 5.54 -26.57
N ASP A 201 2.74 6.73 -25.97
CA ASP A 201 3.86 7.64 -26.18
C ASP A 201 5.11 7.02 -25.55
N LEU A 202 6.01 6.52 -26.42
CA LEU A 202 7.28 5.89 -26.05
C LEU A 202 8.46 6.85 -26.20
N GLY A 203 8.22 8.10 -26.64
CA GLY A 203 9.28 9.03 -27.03
C GLY A 203 10.06 8.56 -28.26
N SER A 204 11.30 9.04 -28.40
CA SER A 204 12.22 8.55 -29.43
C SER A 204 12.77 7.16 -29.11
N HIS A 205 13.26 6.44 -30.12
CA HIS A 205 13.84 5.09 -29.94
C HIS A 205 14.99 5.08 -28.93
N SER A 206 15.83 6.12 -28.94
CA SER A 206 16.94 6.25 -28.00
C SER A 206 16.47 6.52 -26.57
N GLU A 207 15.42 7.33 -26.38
CA GLU A 207 14.83 7.59 -25.07
C GLU A 207 14.16 6.34 -24.52
N PHE A 208 13.43 5.60 -25.36
CA PHE A 208 12.83 4.33 -25.00
C PHE A 208 13.87 3.33 -24.51
N ASP A 209 14.94 3.08 -25.28
CA ASP A 209 15.97 2.11 -24.90
C ASP A 209 16.67 2.51 -23.59
N THR A 210 17.02 3.80 -23.44
CA THR A 210 17.63 4.33 -22.21
C THR A 210 16.71 4.15 -21.00
N THR A 211 15.42 4.44 -21.16
CA THR A 211 14.42 4.33 -20.09
C THR A 211 14.20 2.88 -19.68
N ILE A 212 14.10 1.95 -20.64
CA ILE A 212 13.95 0.52 -20.35
C ILE A 212 15.20 -0.02 -19.64
N GLN A 213 16.40 0.31 -20.12
CA GLN A 213 17.65 -0.12 -19.49
C GLN A 213 17.78 0.40 -18.06
N PHE A 214 17.48 1.69 -17.84
CA PHE A 214 17.44 2.27 -16.51
C PHE A 214 16.42 1.56 -15.61
N ALA A 215 15.21 1.31 -16.12
CA ALA A 215 14.16 0.66 -15.36
C ALA A 215 14.52 -0.80 -15.01
N LEU A 216 15.08 -1.57 -15.95
CA LEU A 216 15.53 -2.94 -15.73
C LEU A 216 16.64 -3.01 -14.68
N LYS A 217 17.65 -2.14 -14.78
CA LYS A 217 18.78 -2.10 -13.84
C LYS A 217 18.35 -1.75 -12.42
N ASN A 218 17.42 -0.82 -12.28
CA ASN A 218 17.03 -0.30 -10.98
C ASN A 218 15.79 -1.00 -10.39
N HIS A 219 15.12 -1.89 -11.14
CA HIS A 219 13.85 -2.48 -10.73
C HIS A 219 13.90 -3.13 -9.34
N ALA A 220 14.89 -4.01 -9.12
CA ALA A 220 15.01 -4.71 -7.85
C ALA A 220 15.29 -3.76 -6.67
N SER A 221 16.12 -2.74 -6.89
CA SER A 221 16.45 -1.74 -5.87
C SER A 221 15.25 -0.84 -5.53
N ILE A 222 14.51 -0.39 -6.55
CA ILE A 222 13.30 0.42 -6.37
C ILE A 222 12.20 -0.39 -5.68
N ALA A 223 11.99 -1.64 -6.09
CA ALA A 223 11.00 -2.54 -5.47
C ALA A 223 11.31 -2.79 -3.99
N ALA A 224 12.57 -3.13 -3.67
CA ALA A 224 13.00 -3.33 -2.29
C ALA A 224 12.85 -2.06 -1.44
N THR A 225 13.19 -0.90 -2.00
CA THR A 225 13.04 0.39 -1.31
C THR A 225 11.57 0.73 -1.07
N LYS A 226 10.70 0.48 -2.06
CA LYS A 226 9.26 0.68 -1.95
C LYS A 226 8.65 -0.21 -0.86
N GLU A 227 9.06 -1.47 -0.79
CA GLU A 227 8.64 -2.41 0.24
C GLU A 227 9.11 -1.99 1.63
N ASP A 228 10.39 -1.60 1.77
CA ASP A 228 10.94 -1.13 3.05
C ASP A 228 10.22 0.13 3.56
N ILE A 229 9.98 1.12 2.70
CA ILE A 229 9.23 2.33 3.06
C ILE A 229 7.79 1.97 3.43
N SER A 230 7.14 1.09 2.67
CA SER A 230 5.75 0.67 2.96
C SER A 230 5.65 -0.03 4.32
N ARG A 231 6.59 -0.92 4.63
CA ARG A 231 6.70 -1.57 5.94
C ARG A 231 6.91 -0.55 7.06
N LYS A 232 7.83 0.42 6.89
CA LYS A 232 8.05 1.48 7.87
C LYS A 232 6.79 2.32 8.09
N ILE A 233 6.05 2.65 7.03
CA ILE A 233 4.76 3.35 7.15
C ILE A 233 3.76 2.54 7.98
N GLU A 234 3.68 1.22 7.78
CA GLU A 234 2.80 0.34 8.55
C GLU A 234 3.19 0.29 10.04
N GLU A 235 4.47 0.09 10.33
CA GLU A 235 5.02 0.09 11.69
C GLU A 235 4.79 1.43 12.42
N THR A 236 5.03 2.55 11.73
CA THR A 236 4.81 3.90 12.27
C THR A 236 3.33 4.19 12.45
N ASN A 237 2.45 3.69 11.58
CA ASN A 237 1.00 3.78 11.74
C ASN A 237 0.51 2.99 12.96
N LEU A 238 1.04 1.79 13.20
CA LEU A 238 0.73 1.02 14.40
C LEU A 238 1.15 1.79 15.66
N SER A 239 2.36 2.35 15.65
CA SER A 239 2.87 3.20 16.73
C SER A 239 2.02 4.46 16.95
N TYR A 240 1.52 5.07 15.87
CA TYR A 240 0.62 6.22 15.92
C TYR A 240 -0.71 5.85 16.56
N LYS A 241 -1.34 4.74 16.16
CA LYS A 241 -2.57 4.23 16.76
C LYS A 241 -2.39 4.00 18.27
N ASN A 242 -1.28 3.36 18.65
CA ASN A 242 -0.95 3.13 20.07
C ASN A 242 -0.73 4.44 20.85
N ALA A 243 -0.12 5.45 20.23
CA ALA A 243 0.03 6.77 20.85
C ALA A 243 -1.33 7.45 21.04
N VAL A 244 -2.22 7.39 20.04
CA VAL A 244 -3.57 7.96 20.10
C VAL A 244 -4.40 7.32 21.21
N THR A 245 -4.39 5.99 21.35
CA THR A 245 -5.12 5.28 22.41
C THR A 245 -4.53 5.53 23.80
N SER A 246 -3.23 5.86 23.89
CA SER A 246 -2.55 6.17 25.14
C SER A 246 -2.85 7.57 25.68
N ILE A 247 -3.28 8.50 24.82
CA ILE A 247 -3.73 9.85 25.21
C ILE A 247 -5.04 9.72 25.99
N TRP A 248 -5.07 10.29 27.19
CA TRP A 248 -6.28 10.28 28.01
C TRP A 248 -7.08 11.56 27.81
N SER A 249 -8.40 11.42 27.79
CA SER A 249 -9.32 12.56 27.82
C SER A 249 -9.22 13.28 29.16
N ASN A 250 -9.54 14.58 29.18
CA ASN A 250 -9.54 15.37 30.41
C ASN A 250 -10.47 14.75 31.48
N SER A 251 -11.61 14.21 31.06
CA SER A 251 -12.53 13.49 31.95
C SER A 251 -11.87 12.26 32.58
N LYS A 252 -11.14 11.43 31.81
CA LYS A 252 -10.44 10.26 32.35
C LYS A 252 -9.32 10.64 33.31
N THR A 253 -8.57 11.69 32.99
CA THR A 253 -7.53 12.24 33.87
C THR A 253 -8.13 12.74 35.19
N ASN A 254 -9.23 13.49 35.13
CA ASN A 254 -9.92 13.99 36.32
C ASN A 254 -10.51 12.86 37.16
N ASN A 255 -11.08 11.83 36.54
CA ASN A 255 -11.61 10.67 37.27
C ASN A 255 -10.51 9.92 38.03
N ILE A 256 -9.33 9.75 37.42
CA ILE A 256 -8.18 9.12 38.09
C ILE A 256 -7.67 10.00 39.23
N LEU A 257 -7.62 11.32 39.04
CA LEU A 257 -7.25 12.26 40.09
C LEU A 257 -8.22 12.21 41.26
N LEU A 258 -9.54 12.25 40.99
CA LEU A 258 -10.58 12.11 42.01
C LEU A 258 -10.48 10.78 42.75
N THR A 259 -10.19 9.69 42.03
CA THR A 259 -9.98 8.36 42.62
C THR A 259 -8.77 8.36 43.54
N ALA A 260 -7.65 8.97 43.12
CA ALA A 260 -6.45 9.09 43.96
C ALA A 260 -6.73 9.94 45.22
N VAL A 261 -7.49 11.02 45.10
CA VAL A 261 -7.93 11.85 46.23
C VAL A 261 -8.82 11.06 47.18
N LEU A 262 -9.78 10.28 46.66
CA LEU A 262 -10.64 9.40 47.45
C LEU A 262 -9.85 8.33 48.20
N ILE A 263 -8.92 7.66 47.53
CA ILE A 263 -8.03 6.66 48.15
C ILE A 263 -7.20 7.32 49.27
N LEU A 264 -6.62 8.48 49.02
CA LEU A 264 -5.89 9.25 50.04
C LEU A 264 -6.79 9.58 51.23
N ALA A 265 -8.03 10.03 51.00
CA ALA A 265 -8.99 10.31 52.07
C ALA A 265 -9.34 9.05 52.88
N ILE A 266 -9.56 7.91 52.20
CA ILE A 266 -9.85 6.61 52.81
C ILE A 266 -8.64 6.09 53.60
N ILE A 267 -7.40 6.35 53.19
CA ILE A 267 -6.20 5.92 53.94
C ILE A 267 -5.93 6.85 55.12
N LEU A 268 -6.10 8.16 54.94
CA LEU A 268 -5.86 9.16 55.99
C LEU A 268 -6.86 9.03 57.15
N TYR A 269 -8.10 8.62 56.86
CA TYR A 269 -9.15 8.53 57.88
C TYR A 269 -8.92 7.43 58.95
N PRO A 270 -8.58 6.17 58.60
CA PRO A 270 -8.14 5.14 59.54
C PRO A 270 -6.85 5.52 60.26
N VAL A 271 -5.88 6.15 59.58
CA VAL A 271 -4.65 6.61 60.25
C VAL A 271 -4.99 7.61 61.36
N ARG A 272 -5.95 8.50 61.11
CA ARG A 272 -6.49 9.43 62.11
C ARG A 272 -7.19 8.70 63.26
N LEU A 273 -8.01 7.69 62.97
CA LEU A 273 -8.70 6.88 63.97
C LEU A 273 -7.70 6.07 64.84
N SER A 274 -6.74 5.40 64.21
CA SER A 274 -5.68 4.64 64.89
C SER A 274 -4.85 5.53 65.81
N PHE A 275 -4.51 6.75 65.38
CA PHE A 275 -3.81 7.70 66.24
C PHE A 275 -4.66 8.15 67.44
N PHE A 276 -5.98 8.30 67.25
CA PHE A 276 -6.91 8.59 68.34
C PHE A 276 -7.01 7.43 69.33
N LEU A 277 -7.14 6.19 68.83
CA LEU A 277 -7.21 4.97 69.65
C LEU A 277 -5.94 4.73 70.45
N ILE A 278 -4.76 4.88 69.83
CA ILE A 278 -3.47 4.80 70.52
C ILE A 278 -3.39 5.84 71.64
N LYS A 279 -3.77 7.09 71.36
CA LYS A 279 -3.77 8.15 72.36
C LYS A 279 -4.74 7.86 73.51
N TRP A 280 -5.93 7.33 73.21
CA TRP A 280 -6.91 6.95 74.21
C TRP A 280 -6.36 5.83 75.10
N SER A 281 -5.79 4.78 74.50
CA SER A 281 -5.11 3.68 75.20
C SER A 281 -4.06 4.18 76.21
N PHE A 282 -3.16 5.07 75.81
CA PHE A 282 -2.16 5.65 76.73
C PHE A 282 -2.78 6.45 77.88
N LYS A 283 -3.96 7.05 77.67
CA LYS A 283 -4.64 7.82 78.70
C LYS A 283 -5.36 6.93 79.71
N THR A 284 -5.81 5.74 79.28
CA THR A 284 -6.49 4.77 80.14
C THR A 284 -5.51 3.93 80.97
N LEU A 285 -4.27 3.75 80.49
CA LEU A 285 -3.19 3.07 81.21
C LEU A 285 -2.53 3.93 82.31
N LYS A 286 -2.93 5.19 82.45
CA LYS A 286 -2.40 6.16 83.41
C LYS A 286 -3.45 6.49 84.46
#